data_AF-A0A9P8DRD9-F1
#
_entry.id   AF-A0A9P8DRD9-F1
#
_cell.length_a   1.000
_cell.length_b   1.000
_cell.length_c   1.000
_cell.angle_alpha   90.00
_cell.angle_beta   90.00
_cell.angle_gamma   90.00
#
_symmetry.space_group_name_H-M   'P 1'
#
loop_
_entity.id
_entity.type
_entity.pdbx_description
1 polymer ?
#
loop_
_entity_poly.entity_id
_entity_poly.type
_entity_poly.pdbx_seq_one_letter_code
_entity_poly.pdbx_strand_id
1 'polypeptide(L)'
;MSMRTLRLLNLLLKYLLDDLPRSSSVAIIHPGNLQKELFTDSGAGALIRLGNRIRKTSSIKELQDIKKLEATSNSSSDSLDIAAIVDQFASILTEKNFTAYYDDAMHCMAIVMPQDQGTAILTSLSTTKSGWLDGTMENIFTGIKKDYPTLARAVSERDENLTWFFEQADGSFHQNGRVLFYFGSDMHSVALSPVYKNFVSGRASLGDSNLESGGTA
;
A
#
# COMPACT_ATOMS: atom_id res chain seq x y z
N MET A 1 7.77 -1.75 31.05
CA MET A 1 6.29 -1.62 31.10
C MET A 1 5.67 -3.01 31.02
N SER A 2 4.71 -3.37 31.89
CA SER A 2 4.08 -4.69 31.85
C SER A 2 3.11 -4.81 30.66
N MET A 3 2.96 -6.01 30.09
CA MET A 3 2.05 -6.28 28.96
C MET A 3 0.59 -5.89 29.30
N ARG A 4 0.20 -5.98 30.58
CA ARG A 4 -1.11 -5.49 31.07
C ARG A 4 -1.25 -3.98 30.96
N THR A 5 -0.20 -3.24 31.33
CA THR A 5 -0.19 -1.77 31.27
C THR A 5 -0.28 -1.27 29.84
N LEU A 6 0.43 -1.91 28.90
CA LEU A 6 0.34 -1.57 27.47
C LEU A 6 -1.06 -1.82 26.91
N ARG A 7 -1.71 -2.92 27.30
CA ARG A 7 -3.07 -3.23 26.88
C ARG A 7 -4.09 -2.21 27.40
N LEU A 8 -3.97 -1.80 28.66
CA LEU A 8 -4.83 -0.78 29.25
C LEU A 8 -4.64 0.58 28.56
N LEU A 9 -3.39 0.96 28.28
CA LEU A 9 -3.07 2.18 27.55
C LEU A 9 -3.73 2.18 26.16
N ASN A 10 -3.60 1.09 25.40
CA ASN A 10 -4.23 0.97 24.07
C ASN A 10 -5.77 1.07 24.13
N LEU A 11 -6.40 0.47 25.14
CA LEU A 11 -7.86 0.58 25.30
C LEU A 11 -8.30 2.01 25.63
N LEU A 12 -7.56 2.71 26.50
CA LEU A 12 -7.83 4.11 26.83
C LEU A 12 -7.67 5.01 25.60
N LEU A 13 -6.59 4.85 24.85
CA LEU A 13 -6.32 5.62 23.64
C LEU A 13 -7.41 5.40 22.58
N LYS A 14 -7.84 4.15 22.40
CA LYS A 14 -8.95 3.84 21.50
C LYS A 14 -10.23 4.54 21.94
N TYR A 15 -10.59 4.42 23.23
CA TYR A 15 -11.78 5.08 23.76
C TYR A 15 -11.76 6.60 23.56
N LEU A 16 -10.61 7.24 23.77
CA LEU A 16 -10.46 8.69 23.52
C LEU A 16 -10.63 9.06 22.05
N LEU A 17 -10.08 8.25 21.15
CA LEU A 17 -10.14 8.53 19.73
C LEU A 17 -11.54 8.27 19.14
N ASP A 18 -12.28 7.29 19.65
CA ASP A 18 -13.60 6.90 19.12
C ASP A 18 -14.63 8.06 19.10
N ASP A 19 -14.49 9.05 19.99
CA ASP A 19 -15.34 10.25 20.06
C ASP A 19 -14.79 11.48 19.30
N LEU A 20 -13.60 11.37 18.72
CA LEU A 20 -12.93 12.46 18.01
C LEU A 20 -13.06 12.31 16.47
N PRO A 21 -12.97 13.41 15.70
CA PRO A 21 -12.84 13.32 14.26
C PRO A 21 -11.68 12.41 13.84
N ARG A 22 -11.80 11.67 12.73
CA ARG A 22 -10.76 10.74 12.25
C ARG A 22 -9.40 11.40 11.97
N SER A 23 -9.38 12.69 11.69
CA SER A 23 -8.15 13.49 11.55
C SER A 23 -7.41 13.71 12.87
N SER A 24 -7.99 13.31 14.00
CA SER A 24 -7.40 13.45 15.32
C SER A 24 -6.37 12.36 15.59
N SER A 25 -5.36 12.71 16.40
CA SER A 25 -4.27 11.81 16.77
C SER A 25 -3.86 12.02 18.22
N VAL A 26 -3.29 10.99 18.82
CA VAL A 26 -2.70 11.06 20.17
C VAL A 26 -1.23 10.69 20.05
N ALA A 27 -0.34 11.59 20.50
CA ALA A 27 1.10 11.35 20.54
C ALA A 27 1.57 11.10 21.98
N ILE A 28 2.39 10.06 22.17
CA ILE A 28 3.09 9.78 23.43
C ILE A 28 4.57 10.06 23.21
N ILE A 29 5.05 11.14 23.86
CA ILE A 29 6.38 11.71 23.60
C ILE A 29 7.04 12.21 24.87
N HIS A 30 8.37 12.24 24.82
CA HIS A 30 9.17 12.96 25.79
C HIS A 30 9.07 14.48 25.52
N PRO A 31 8.93 15.35 26.55
CA PRO A 31 8.76 16.80 26.35
C PRO A 31 9.84 17.46 25.49
N GLY A 32 11.10 17.02 25.63
CA GLY A 32 12.23 17.53 24.83
C GLY A 32 12.12 17.27 23.32
N ASN A 33 11.23 16.37 22.90
CA ASN A 33 11.02 15.99 21.50
C ASN A 33 9.68 16.50 20.93
N LEU A 34 8.93 17.32 21.68
CA LEU A 34 7.59 17.80 21.30
C LEU A 34 7.58 18.48 19.93
N GLN A 35 8.55 19.36 19.67
CA GLN A 35 8.64 20.08 18.39
C GLN A 35 8.88 19.12 17.22
N LYS A 36 9.72 18.09 17.42
CA LYS A 36 9.99 17.11 16.36
C LYS A 36 8.76 16.27 16.06
N GLU A 37 8.01 15.85 17.07
CA GLU A 37 6.77 15.08 16.86
C GLU A 37 5.67 15.89 16.14
N LEU A 38 5.48 17.16 16.51
CA LEU A 38 4.37 17.95 15.98
C LEU A 38 4.59 18.43 14.54
N PHE A 39 5.84 18.53 14.10
CA PHE A 39 6.18 19.22 12.85
C PHE A 39 7.08 18.41 11.90
N THR A 40 7.37 17.15 12.20
CA THR A 40 8.14 16.29 11.29
C THR A 40 7.46 14.95 11.08
N ASP A 41 7.47 14.46 9.83
CA ASP A 41 6.81 13.20 9.46
C ASP A 41 7.48 11.97 10.09
N SER A 42 8.78 12.06 10.39
CA SER A 42 9.54 10.96 11.02
C SER A 42 9.22 10.76 12.50
N GLY A 43 8.62 11.75 13.16
CA GLY A 43 8.30 11.72 14.59
C GLY A 43 9.51 11.50 15.52
N ALA A 44 9.24 11.45 16.82
CA ALA A 44 10.19 11.14 17.87
C ALA A 44 9.57 10.35 19.04
N GLY A 45 8.27 10.06 18.98
CA GLY A 45 7.58 9.16 19.90
C GLY A 45 6.59 8.26 19.18
N ALA A 46 5.53 7.90 19.91
CA ALA A 46 4.49 6.99 19.42
C ALA A 46 3.23 7.78 19.09
N LEU A 47 2.89 7.87 17.80
CA LEU A 47 1.67 8.48 17.31
C LEU A 47 0.58 7.42 17.09
N ILE A 48 -0.57 7.60 17.71
CA ILE A 48 -1.76 6.74 17.54
C ILE A 48 -2.86 7.54 16.85
N ARG A 49 -3.42 6.99 15.76
CA ARG A 49 -4.53 7.57 14.99
C ARG A 49 -5.63 6.54 14.78
N LEU A 50 -6.86 7.01 14.58
CA LEU A 50 -7.91 6.17 14.00
C LEU A 50 -7.60 6.00 12.52
N GLY A 51 -6.90 4.91 12.18
CA GLY A 51 -6.56 4.61 10.80
C GLY A 51 -7.79 4.54 9.89
N ASN A 52 -7.56 4.76 8.60
CA ASN A 52 -8.58 4.58 7.59
C ASN A 52 -8.98 3.10 7.49
N ARG A 53 -10.27 2.86 7.25
CA ARG A 53 -10.79 1.51 7.14
C ARG A 53 -10.35 0.92 5.80
N ILE A 54 -9.61 -0.18 5.85
CA ILE A 54 -9.24 -0.93 4.65
C ILE A 54 -10.39 -1.83 4.26
N ARG A 55 -10.77 -1.74 2.99
CA ARG A 55 -11.68 -2.65 2.29
C ARG A 55 -10.88 -3.59 1.41
N LYS A 56 -11.46 -4.76 1.17
CA LYS A 56 -10.89 -5.79 0.30
C LYS A 56 -12.00 -6.29 -0.61
N THR A 57 -11.68 -6.49 -1.89
CA THR A 57 -12.57 -7.17 -2.84
C THR A 57 -11.76 -8.05 -3.78
N SER A 58 -12.36 -9.16 -4.18
CA SER A 58 -11.87 -10.04 -5.25
C SER A 58 -12.85 -10.08 -6.43
N SER A 59 -13.79 -9.14 -6.49
CA SER A 59 -14.85 -9.08 -7.48
C SER A 59 -14.62 -7.92 -8.44
N ILE A 60 -14.44 -8.23 -9.72
CA ILE A 60 -14.33 -7.20 -10.76
C ILE A 60 -15.61 -6.36 -10.85
N LYS A 61 -16.77 -6.95 -10.57
CA LYS A 61 -18.05 -6.24 -10.55
C LYS A 61 -18.07 -5.17 -9.46
N GLU A 62 -17.59 -5.50 -8.26
CA GLU A 62 -17.51 -4.52 -7.16
C GLU A 62 -16.56 -3.37 -7.49
N LEU A 63 -15.41 -3.66 -8.11
CA LEU A 63 -14.51 -2.61 -8.59
C LEU A 63 -15.15 -1.71 -9.65
N GLN A 64 -15.92 -2.29 -10.59
CA GLN A 64 -16.66 -1.53 -11.59
C GLN A 64 -17.77 -0.67 -10.97
N ASP A 65 -18.41 -1.14 -9.91
CA ASP A 65 -19.40 -0.35 -9.19
C ASP A 65 -18.75 0.78 -8.39
N ILE A 66 -17.58 0.56 -7.78
CA ILE A 66 -16.78 1.62 -7.14
C ILE A 66 -16.37 2.68 -8.18
N LYS A 67 -15.87 2.25 -9.34
CA LYS A 67 -15.54 3.15 -10.46
C LYS A 67 -16.72 4.06 -10.84
N LYS A 68 -17.93 3.49 -10.93
CA LYS A 68 -19.14 4.26 -11.24
C LYS A 68 -19.52 5.24 -10.14
N LEU A 69 -19.40 4.82 -8.88
CA LEU A 69 -19.71 5.68 -7.72
C LEU A 69 -18.78 6.89 -7.68
N GLU A 70 -17.47 6.68 -7.87
CA GLU A 70 -16.48 7.76 -7.95
C GLU A 70 -16.80 8.73 -9.10
N ALA A 71 -17.14 8.22 -10.29
CA ALA A 71 -17.50 9.07 -11.43
C ALA A 71 -18.75 9.95 -11.19
N THR A 72 -19.62 9.55 -10.25
CA THR A 72 -20.81 10.34 -9.86
C THR A 72 -20.61 11.22 -8.63
N SER A 73 -19.50 11.03 -7.91
CA SER A 73 -19.13 11.84 -6.76
C SER A 73 -18.42 13.11 -7.24
N ASN A 74 -18.57 14.23 -6.53
CA ASN A 74 -17.67 15.37 -6.68
C ASN A 74 -16.35 14.97 -6.03
N SER A 75 -15.55 14.16 -6.74
CA SER A 75 -14.27 13.68 -6.26
C SER A 75 -13.41 14.87 -5.81
N SER A 76 -12.82 14.74 -4.62
CA SER A 76 -11.88 15.75 -4.12
C SER A 76 -10.68 15.83 -5.06
N SER A 77 -10.01 16.97 -5.13
CA SER A 77 -8.80 17.10 -5.96
C SER A 77 -7.65 16.17 -5.56
N ASP A 78 -7.75 15.48 -4.42
CA ASP A 78 -6.74 14.59 -3.86
C ASP A 78 -7.25 13.14 -3.72
N SER A 79 -7.98 12.65 -4.72
CA SER A 79 -8.39 11.24 -4.85
C SER A 79 -7.74 10.58 -6.06
N LEU A 80 -7.56 9.25 -6.01
CA LEU A 80 -7.02 8.48 -7.14
C LEU A 80 -7.95 8.49 -8.35
N ASP A 81 -7.38 8.40 -9.56
CA ASP A 81 -8.13 8.06 -10.77
C ASP A 81 -8.42 6.56 -10.82
N ILE A 82 -9.47 6.16 -10.09
CA ILE A 82 -9.91 4.76 -10.00
C ILE A 82 -10.33 4.23 -11.37
N ALA A 83 -10.87 5.08 -12.24
CA ALA A 83 -11.30 4.67 -13.57
C ALA A 83 -10.10 4.20 -14.40
N ALA A 84 -9.02 4.99 -14.42
CA ALA A 84 -7.79 4.64 -15.12
C ALA A 84 -7.18 3.34 -14.56
N ILE A 85 -7.13 3.18 -13.23
CA ILE A 85 -6.57 1.97 -12.60
C ILE A 85 -7.41 0.74 -12.96
N VAL A 86 -8.74 0.81 -12.81
CA VAL A 86 -9.62 -0.33 -13.10
C VAL A 86 -9.56 -0.69 -14.58
N ASP A 87 -9.57 0.29 -15.49
CA ASP A 87 -9.52 0.04 -16.93
C ASP A 87 -8.18 -0.55 -17.38
N GLN A 88 -7.07 -0.11 -16.77
CA GLN A 88 -5.74 -0.67 -17.02
C GLN A 88 -5.68 -2.17 -16.72
N PHE A 89 -6.37 -2.62 -15.67
CA PHE A 89 -6.32 -4.02 -15.22
C PHE A 89 -7.56 -4.86 -15.59
N ALA A 90 -8.61 -4.28 -16.15
CA ALA A 90 -9.91 -4.94 -16.34
C ALA A 90 -9.83 -6.28 -17.08
N SER A 91 -9.05 -6.38 -18.15
CA SER A 91 -8.89 -7.61 -18.94
C SER A 91 -8.25 -8.72 -18.09
N ILE A 92 -7.18 -8.39 -17.37
CA ILE A 92 -6.43 -9.31 -16.52
C ILE A 92 -7.27 -9.77 -15.33
N LEU A 93 -7.98 -8.83 -14.67
CA LEU A 93 -8.78 -9.12 -13.48
C LEU A 93 -10.02 -9.98 -13.80
N THR A 94 -10.42 -10.06 -15.05
CA THR A 94 -11.50 -10.96 -15.51
C THR A 94 -11.03 -12.41 -15.60
N GLU A 95 -9.75 -12.63 -15.92
CA GLU A 95 -9.19 -13.97 -16.16
C GLU A 95 -8.45 -14.54 -14.96
N LYS A 96 -7.91 -13.68 -14.08
CA LYS A 96 -7.04 -14.08 -12.98
C LYS A 96 -7.64 -13.74 -11.62
N ASN A 97 -7.33 -14.59 -10.65
CA ASN A 97 -7.62 -14.32 -9.25
C ASN A 97 -6.82 -13.11 -8.79
N PHE A 98 -7.48 -12.22 -8.05
CA PHE A 98 -6.85 -11.04 -7.47
C PHE A 98 -7.51 -10.70 -6.12
N THR A 99 -6.85 -9.83 -5.37
CA THR A 99 -7.45 -9.11 -4.25
C THR A 99 -7.03 -7.65 -4.36
N ALA A 100 -8.03 -6.78 -4.44
CA ALA A 100 -7.86 -5.35 -4.39
C ALA A 100 -8.05 -4.85 -2.96
N TYR A 101 -7.17 -3.97 -2.51
CA TYR A 101 -7.19 -3.30 -1.21
C TYR A 101 -7.37 -1.81 -1.47
N TYR A 102 -8.24 -1.16 -0.72
CA TYR A 102 -8.49 0.26 -0.86
C TYR A 102 -9.07 0.83 0.43
N ASP A 103 -8.96 2.12 0.64
CA ASP A 103 -9.60 2.81 1.75
C ASP A 103 -10.93 3.46 1.31
N ASP A 104 -11.79 3.78 2.28
CA ASP A 104 -13.10 4.36 1.99
C ASP A 104 -13.01 5.74 1.28
N ALA A 105 -11.89 6.48 1.40
CA ALA A 105 -11.67 7.78 0.77
C ALA A 105 -10.89 7.70 -0.57
N MET A 106 -10.52 6.50 -1.02
CA MET A 106 -9.77 6.27 -2.26
C MET A 106 -8.45 7.05 -2.35
N HIS A 107 -7.80 7.27 -1.20
CA HIS A 107 -6.45 7.82 -1.14
C HIS A 107 -5.39 6.78 -1.51
N CYS A 108 -5.67 5.49 -1.34
CA CYS A 108 -4.75 4.41 -1.66
C CYS A 108 -5.51 3.20 -2.22
N MET A 109 -4.97 2.61 -3.29
CA MET A 109 -5.47 1.38 -3.87
C MET A 109 -4.30 0.48 -4.24
N ALA A 110 -4.45 -0.82 -3.94
CA ALA A 110 -3.49 -1.84 -4.30
C ALA A 110 -4.19 -3.05 -4.93
N ILE A 111 -3.56 -3.69 -5.89
CA ILE A 111 -4.05 -4.92 -6.52
C ILE A 111 -2.97 -5.98 -6.39
N VAL A 112 -3.31 -7.08 -5.71
CA VAL A 112 -2.43 -8.22 -5.51
C VAL A 112 -2.96 -9.42 -6.28
N MET A 113 -2.07 -10.12 -6.98
CA MET A 113 -2.38 -11.32 -7.75
C MET A 113 -1.57 -12.50 -7.22
N PRO A 114 -2.19 -13.46 -6.53
CA PRO A 114 -1.51 -14.68 -6.12
C PRO A 114 -1.00 -15.45 -7.36
N GLN A 115 0.15 -16.09 -7.22
CA GLN A 115 0.70 -17.00 -8.24
C GLN A 115 0.65 -18.44 -7.73
N ASP A 116 0.51 -19.39 -8.65
CA ASP A 116 0.47 -20.82 -8.33
C ASP A 116 1.72 -21.32 -7.59
N GLN A 117 2.85 -20.62 -7.77
CA GLN A 117 4.17 -20.94 -7.21
C GLN A 117 4.39 -20.32 -5.81
N GLY A 118 3.37 -19.72 -5.20
CA GLY A 118 3.36 -19.29 -3.79
C GLY A 118 3.78 -17.84 -3.52
N THR A 119 4.47 -17.16 -4.45
CA THR A 119 4.79 -15.73 -4.34
C THR A 119 3.69 -14.90 -4.97
N ALA A 120 3.00 -14.06 -4.21
CA ALA A 120 2.03 -13.12 -4.78
C ALA A 120 2.73 -11.93 -5.45
N ILE A 121 2.11 -11.36 -6.47
CA ILE A 121 2.61 -10.17 -7.16
C ILE A 121 1.76 -8.97 -6.76
N LEU A 122 2.38 -7.92 -6.22
CA LEU A 122 1.73 -6.63 -6.03
C LEU A 122 1.78 -5.87 -7.35
N THR A 123 0.72 -6.03 -8.12
CA THR A 123 0.58 -5.56 -9.50
C THR A 123 0.40 -4.05 -9.56
N SER A 124 -0.55 -3.52 -8.80
CA SER A 124 -0.80 -2.07 -8.71
C SER A 124 -0.69 -1.61 -7.27
N LEU A 125 -0.14 -0.42 -7.10
CA LEU A 125 -0.07 0.27 -5.82
C LEU A 125 -0.02 1.76 -6.11
N SER A 126 -1.16 2.41 -5.91
CA SER A 126 -1.37 3.83 -6.19
C SER A 126 -1.76 4.51 -4.90
N THR A 127 -1.22 5.70 -4.65
CA THR A 127 -1.46 6.44 -3.42
C THR A 127 -1.36 7.94 -3.68
N THR A 128 -2.27 8.71 -3.08
CA THR A 128 -2.26 10.17 -3.09
C THR A 128 -1.32 10.71 -2.02
N LYS A 129 -1.00 12.01 -2.06
CA LYS A 129 -0.15 12.63 -1.03
C LYS A 129 -0.79 12.50 0.36
N SER A 130 -2.10 12.68 0.47
CA SER A 130 -2.82 12.46 1.73
C SER A 130 -2.69 11.02 2.23
N GLY A 131 -2.78 10.03 1.33
CA GLY A 131 -2.64 8.62 1.69
C GLY A 131 -1.26 8.24 2.25
N TRP A 132 -0.20 8.99 1.87
CA TRP A 132 1.12 8.89 2.49
C TRP A 132 1.16 9.57 3.87
N LEU A 133 0.65 10.80 3.98
CA LEU A 133 0.73 11.59 5.22
C LEU A 133 -0.15 11.05 6.36
N ASP A 134 -1.27 10.44 6.02
CA ASP A 134 -2.22 9.90 7.00
C ASP A 134 -1.91 8.45 7.42
N GLY A 135 -0.94 7.80 6.77
CA GLY A 135 -0.52 6.43 7.04
C GLY A 135 -1.39 5.34 6.41
N THR A 136 -2.26 5.71 5.45
CA THR A 136 -3.12 4.75 4.73
C THR A 136 -2.29 3.76 3.93
N MET A 137 -1.22 4.23 3.30
CA MET A 137 -0.31 3.41 2.51
C MET A 137 0.34 2.30 3.34
N GLU A 138 0.88 2.62 4.51
CA GLU A 138 1.45 1.67 5.47
C GLU A 138 0.40 0.68 5.98
N ASN A 139 -0.82 1.16 6.24
CA ASN A 139 -1.90 0.33 6.73
C ASN A 139 -2.30 -0.70 5.66
N ILE A 140 -2.51 -0.27 4.41
CA ILE A 140 -2.82 -1.17 3.29
C ILE A 140 -1.69 -2.17 3.08
N PHE A 141 -0.45 -1.70 3.06
CA PHE A 141 0.70 -2.58 2.83
C PHE A 141 0.89 -3.60 3.96
N THR A 142 0.65 -3.21 5.21
CA THR A 142 0.62 -4.13 6.36
C THR A 142 -0.49 -5.19 6.20
N GLY A 143 -1.67 -4.76 5.74
CA GLY A 143 -2.78 -5.66 5.41
C GLY A 143 -2.43 -6.66 4.33
N ILE A 144 -1.70 -6.22 3.29
CA ILE A 144 -1.21 -7.06 2.20
C ILE A 144 -0.18 -8.08 2.71
N LYS A 145 0.85 -7.64 3.43
CA LYS A 145 1.88 -8.55 3.99
C LYS A 145 1.28 -9.62 4.92
N LYS A 146 0.19 -9.28 5.61
CA LYS A 146 -0.53 -10.23 6.47
C LYS A 146 -1.25 -11.32 5.68
N ASP A 147 -1.89 -10.95 4.57
CA ASP A 147 -2.64 -11.90 3.74
C ASP A 147 -1.72 -12.69 2.79
N TYR A 148 -0.63 -12.06 2.36
CA TYR A 148 0.37 -12.61 1.45
C TYR A 148 1.77 -12.54 2.10
N PRO A 149 2.15 -13.56 2.88
CA PRO A 149 3.43 -13.59 3.55
C PRO A 149 4.62 -13.49 2.59
N THR A 150 4.49 -14.05 1.39
CA THR A 150 5.50 -13.95 0.33
C THR A 150 4.98 -13.08 -0.80
N LEU A 151 5.63 -11.95 -1.05
CA LEU A 151 5.21 -10.95 -2.02
C LEU A 151 6.39 -10.46 -2.86
N ALA A 152 6.13 -10.08 -4.11
CA ALA A 152 7.08 -9.38 -4.95
C ALA A 152 6.45 -8.23 -5.73
N ARG A 153 7.22 -7.18 -6.00
CA ARG A 153 6.81 -6.02 -6.81
C ARG A 153 7.97 -5.53 -7.66
N ALA A 154 7.74 -5.36 -8.96
CA ALA A 154 8.66 -4.62 -9.82
C ALA A 154 8.28 -3.13 -9.80
N VAL A 155 9.28 -2.27 -9.65
CA VAL A 155 9.14 -0.81 -9.60
C VAL A 155 10.16 -0.18 -10.54
N SER A 156 9.83 0.96 -11.14
CA SER A 156 10.78 1.73 -11.95
C SER A 156 11.89 2.32 -11.07
N GLU A 157 13.14 2.35 -11.54
CA GLU A 157 14.23 3.07 -10.83
C GLU A 157 13.99 4.58 -10.76
N ARG A 158 13.01 5.10 -11.50
CA ARG A 158 12.62 6.52 -11.49
C ARG A 158 11.40 6.81 -10.61
N ASP A 159 10.90 5.83 -9.87
CA ASP A 159 9.77 6.01 -8.97
C ASP A 159 10.16 6.95 -7.82
N GLU A 160 9.32 7.94 -7.52
CA GLU A 160 9.58 8.92 -6.46
C GLU A 160 9.57 8.31 -5.06
N ASN A 161 8.88 7.18 -4.89
CA ASN A 161 8.74 6.47 -3.62
C ASN A 161 9.70 5.28 -3.49
N LEU A 162 10.72 5.21 -4.36
CA LEU A 162 11.65 4.07 -4.40
C LEU A 162 12.35 3.82 -3.05
N THR A 163 12.72 4.89 -2.34
CA THR A 163 13.33 4.81 -1.00
C THR A 163 12.43 4.06 -0.01
N TRP A 164 11.13 4.33 -0.03
CA TRP A 164 10.19 3.64 0.86
C TRP A 164 10.14 2.14 0.56
N PHE A 165 10.18 1.72 -0.71
CA PHE A 165 10.24 0.30 -1.04
C PHE A 165 11.52 -0.38 -0.53
N PHE A 166 12.67 0.31 -0.57
CA PHE A 166 13.91 -0.20 0.02
C PHE A 166 13.81 -0.39 1.54
N GLU A 167 13.16 0.54 2.25
CA GLU A 167 12.97 0.44 3.70
C GLU A 167 12.06 -0.72 4.09
N GLN A 168 11.10 -1.06 3.22
CA GLN A 168 10.08 -2.05 3.50
C GLN A 168 10.41 -3.48 3.07
N ALA A 169 11.38 -3.66 2.15
CA ALA A 169 11.68 -4.93 1.50
C ALA A 169 12.75 -5.72 2.25
N ASP A 170 12.70 -7.06 2.13
CA ASP A 170 13.74 -7.94 2.65
C ASP A 170 14.94 -8.03 1.69
N GLY A 171 14.72 -7.69 0.42
CA GLY A 171 15.78 -7.48 -0.55
C GLY A 171 15.26 -7.04 -1.92
N SER A 172 16.20 -6.79 -2.82
CA SER A 172 15.90 -6.25 -4.15
C SER A 172 16.86 -6.76 -5.24
N PHE A 173 16.40 -6.73 -6.49
CA PHE A 173 17.21 -6.99 -7.67
C PHE A 173 17.06 -5.87 -8.70
N HIS A 174 18.17 -5.35 -9.19
CA HIS A 174 18.20 -4.28 -10.19
C HIS A 174 18.41 -4.85 -11.60
N GLN A 175 17.57 -4.44 -12.55
CA GLN A 175 17.76 -4.78 -13.95
C GLN A 175 17.03 -3.84 -14.91
N ASN A 176 17.74 -3.35 -15.93
CA ASN A 176 17.19 -2.60 -17.05
C ASN A 176 16.30 -1.41 -16.63
N GLY A 177 16.75 -0.60 -15.66
CA GLY A 177 15.99 0.56 -15.20
C GLY A 177 14.80 0.24 -14.28
N ARG A 178 14.72 -1.00 -13.77
CA ARG A 178 13.69 -1.48 -12.86
C ARG A 178 14.31 -2.18 -11.66
N VAL A 179 13.59 -2.16 -10.54
CA VAL A 179 13.96 -2.82 -9.29
C VAL A 179 12.85 -3.80 -8.91
N LEU A 180 13.20 -5.07 -8.74
CA LEU A 180 12.31 -6.09 -8.18
C LEU A 180 12.52 -6.16 -6.67
N PHE A 181 11.52 -5.77 -5.90
CA PHE A 181 11.48 -5.92 -4.44
C PHE A 181 10.77 -7.23 -4.05
N TYR A 182 11.25 -7.89 -3.01
CA TYR A 182 10.59 -9.05 -2.42
C TYR A 182 10.43 -8.93 -0.90
N PHE A 183 9.40 -9.59 -0.38
CA PHE A 183 8.96 -9.52 1.01
C PHE A 183 8.58 -10.92 1.53
N GLY A 184 8.87 -11.16 2.81
CA GLY A 184 8.70 -12.41 3.55
C GLY A 184 9.33 -13.63 2.89
N SER A 185 10.43 -13.42 2.17
CA SER A 185 11.19 -14.48 1.51
C SER A 185 12.68 -14.20 1.55
N ASP A 186 13.46 -15.28 1.47
CA ASP A 186 14.90 -15.20 1.25
C ASP A 186 15.24 -15.16 -0.25
N MET A 187 16.41 -14.60 -0.58
CA MET A 187 16.95 -14.53 -1.93
C MET A 187 16.99 -15.90 -2.64
N HIS A 188 17.25 -16.98 -1.90
CA HIS A 188 17.36 -18.34 -2.43
C HIS A 188 16.02 -19.11 -2.45
N SER A 189 14.91 -18.44 -2.12
CA SER A 189 13.58 -19.06 -2.09
C SER A 189 13.18 -19.61 -3.47
N VAL A 190 12.80 -20.88 -3.51
CA VAL A 190 12.30 -21.55 -4.73
C VAL A 190 11.06 -20.85 -5.27
N ALA A 191 10.21 -20.30 -4.38
CA ALA A 191 9.01 -19.57 -4.75
C ALA A 191 9.28 -18.24 -5.48
N LEU A 192 10.45 -17.64 -5.28
CA LEU A 192 10.87 -16.40 -5.95
C LEU A 192 11.49 -16.65 -7.33
N SER A 193 12.04 -17.86 -7.58
CA SER A 193 12.76 -18.18 -8.81
C SER A 193 11.94 -17.91 -10.09
N PRO A 194 10.64 -18.28 -10.19
CA PRO A 194 9.83 -17.97 -11.37
C PRO A 194 9.62 -16.47 -11.55
N VAL A 195 9.41 -15.73 -10.46
CA VAL A 195 9.20 -14.28 -10.48
C VAL A 195 10.46 -13.57 -10.97
N TYR A 196 11.62 -13.94 -10.41
CA TYR A 196 12.91 -13.42 -10.84
C TYR A 196 13.17 -13.71 -12.32
N LYS A 197 12.96 -14.94 -12.79
CA LYS A 197 13.15 -15.28 -14.22
C LYS A 197 12.25 -14.46 -15.14
N ASN A 198 10.99 -14.25 -14.75
CA ASN A 198 10.07 -13.41 -15.50
C ASN A 198 10.57 -11.95 -15.55
N PHE A 199 10.96 -11.39 -14.40
CA PHE A 199 11.53 -10.04 -14.30
C PHE A 199 12.77 -9.86 -15.22
N VAL A 200 13.71 -10.80 -15.15
CA VAL A 200 14.94 -10.80 -15.96
C VAL A 200 14.66 -10.89 -17.44
N SER A 201 13.69 -11.72 -17.83
CA SER A 201 13.33 -11.91 -19.23
C SER A 201 12.65 -10.70 -19.88
N GLY A 202 12.31 -9.67 -19.11
CA GLY A 202 11.58 -8.51 -19.61
C GLY A 202 10.15 -8.84 -20.06
N ARG A 203 9.67 -10.06 -19.83
CA ARG A 203 8.24 -10.36 -19.91
C ARG A 203 7.58 -9.41 -18.92
N ALA A 204 6.69 -8.57 -19.42
CA ALA A 204 5.93 -7.62 -18.60
C ALA A 204 5.45 -8.38 -17.37
N SER A 205 6.13 -8.14 -16.24
CA SER A 205 5.58 -8.54 -14.96
C SER A 205 4.26 -7.79 -14.89
N LEU A 206 3.18 -8.41 -14.43
CA LEU A 206 1.87 -7.78 -14.53
C LEU A 206 1.80 -6.36 -13.88
N GLY A 207 2.82 -5.94 -13.10
CA GLY A 207 2.99 -4.60 -12.56
C GLY A 207 3.89 -3.62 -13.36
N ASP A 208 4.34 -3.95 -14.57
CA ASP A 208 5.12 -3.04 -15.44
C ASP A 208 4.27 -1.89 -16.03
N SER A 209 2.97 -1.85 -15.77
CA SER A 209 2.06 -0.85 -16.31
C SER A 209 2.18 0.55 -15.67
N ASN A 210 3.23 0.79 -14.87
CA ASN A 210 3.55 2.10 -14.28
C ASN A 210 4.40 3.01 -15.19
N LEU A 211 4.43 2.77 -16.50
CA LEU A 211 5.16 3.58 -17.46
C LEU A 211 4.22 4.02 -18.58
N GLU A 212 3.37 5.01 -18.29
CA GLU A 212 3.02 6.14 -19.17
C GLU A 212 1.85 6.96 -18.59
N SER A 213 2.14 7.80 -17.59
CA SER A 213 1.42 9.07 -17.39
C SER A 213 2.27 10.04 -16.55
N GLY A 214 3.44 10.39 -17.10
CA GLY A 214 4.09 11.62 -16.72
C GLY A 214 3.28 12.80 -17.25
N GLY A 215 2.68 13.57 -16.34
CA GLY A 215 2.38 14.99 -16.50
C GLY A 215 0.94 15.33 -16.86
N THR A 216 0.23 15.97 -15.93
CA THR A 216 -0.04 17.42 -16.00
C THR A 216 -0.50 17.96 -14.64
N ALA A 217 0.18 19.06 -14.23
CA ALA A 217 -0.17 20.07 -13.22
C ALA A 217 -0.15 19.66 -11.73
#